data_AF-A0AAW2S2Y5-F1
#
_entry.id   AF-A0AAW2S2Y5-F1
#
_cell.length_a   1.000
_cell.length_b   1.000
_cell.length_c   1.000
_cell.angle_alpha   90.00
_cell.angle_beta   90.00
_cell.angle_gamma   90.00
#
_symmetry.space_group_name_H-M   'P 1'
#
loop_
_entity.id
_entity.type
_entity.pdbx_description
1 polymer ?
#
loop_
_entity_poly.entity_id
_entity_poly.type
_entity_poly.pdbx_seq_one_letter_code
_entity_poly.pdbx_strand_id
1 'polypeptide(L)'
;MSCLCNGSPEALLVCNGFKDAEYISLALVARKLHLNTVIVLEQEEELDTVIEISKKLDVRPIIGVRAKLRTKHSGHFGSTSGEKGKFGLTTKQILRVVKKLHEYGMLDCLQLLHFHIGSQIPSTSLLADGVGEAAQIYCELVRLGACMKVIDIGGGLGIDYDGSKSQDSDSSVGYSLQDYASAVVQAVRLVCDRKGVKHPVICSESGRAIVSHHSILVFEAVSTSSHDAPQISSHGLQCFFGAVD
;
A
#
# COMPACT_ATOMS: atom_id res chain seq x y z
N MET A 1 6.12 18.62 6.12
CA MET A 1 6.09 19.42 7.36
C MET A 1 5.38 18.73 8.51
N SER A 2 4.10 18.30 8.39
CA SER A 2 3.35 17.70 9.53
C SER A 2 4.10 16.56 10.25
N CYS A 3 4.64 15.58 9.51
CA CYS A 3 5.37 14.46 10.11
C CYS A 3 6.66 14.87 10.83
N LEU A 4 7.27 16.00 10.48
CA LEU A 4 8.48 16.50 11.13
C LEU A 4 8.18 17.21 12.45
N CYS A 5 6.99 17.80 12.57
CA CYS A 5 6.57 18.51 13.77
C CYS A 5 5.85 17.61 14.77
N ASN A 6 5.08 16.64 14.27
CA ASN A 6 4.18 15.81 15.09
C ASN A 6 4.60 14.34 15.18
N GLY A 7 5.58 13.91 14.38
CA GLY A 7 6.04 12.52 14.38
C GLY A 7 6.89 12.19 15.60
N SER A 8 6.78 10.96 16.09
CA SER A 8 7.72 10.45 17.09
C SER A 8 9.14 10.41 16.48
N PRO A 9 10.18 10.87 17.20
CA PRO A 9 11.57 10.82 16.72
C PRO A 9 12.05 9.42 16.35
N GLU A 10 11.50 8.38 16.99
CA GLU A 10 11.87 6.98 16.75
C GLU A 10 11.11 6.35 15.58
N ALA A 11 10.03 7.00 15.10
CA ALA A 11 9.19 6.45 14.05
C ALA A 11 9.93 6.40 12.70
N LEU A 12 9.68 5.34 11.94
CA LEU A 12 10.11 5.25 10.54
C LEU A 12 9.27 6.22 9.70
N LEU A 13 9.94 7.19 9.07
CA LEU A 13 9.30 8.14 8.16
C LEU A 13 9.55 7.72 6.71
N VAL A 14 8.53 7.17 6.06
CA VAL A 14 8.60 6.75 4.64
C VAL A 14 8.10 7.88 3.74
N CYS A 15 8.95 8.33 2.81
CA CYS A 15 8.63 9.41 1.87
C CYS A 15 8.26 8.83 0.49
N ASN A 16 6.96 8.67 0.26
CA ASN A 16 6.35 8.29 -1.02
C ASN A 16 5.84 9.53 -1.80
N GLY A 17 5.31 9.30 -3.01
CA GLY A 17 4.74 10.34 -3.88
C GLY A 17 5.75 10.96 -4.84
N PHE A 18 5.28 11.91 -5.65
CA PHE A 18 6.16 12.71 -6.52
C PHE A 18 7.07 13.62 -5.69
N LYS A 19 8.37 13.62 -5.99
CA LYS A 19 9.38 14.35 -5.21
C LYS A 19 10.15 15.32 -6.10
N ASP A 20 10.04 16.60 -5.79
CA ASP A 20 10.92 17.63 -6.32
C ASP A 20 12.17 17.80 -5.43
N ALA A 21 13.03 18.74 -5.83
CA ALA A 21 14.26 19.05 -5.09
C ALA A 21 13.99 19.56 -3.67
N GLU A 22 12.91 20.31 -3.44
CA GLU A 22 12.57 20.84 -2.12
C GLU A 22 12.13 19.72 -1.18
N TYR A 23 11.27 18.81 -1.64
CA TYR A 23 10.88 17.64 -0.88
C TYR A 23 12.10 16.76 -0.53
N ILE A 24 12.96 16.45 -1.51
CA ILE A 24 14.18 15.67 -1.26
C ILE A 24 15.09 16.37 -0.24
N SER A 25 15.27 17.69 -0.37
CA SER A 25 16.04 18.47 0.59
C SER A 25 15.47 18.37 2.00
N LEU A 26 14.14 18.49 2.14
CA LEU A 26 13.47 18.39 3.43
C LEU A 26 13.61 16.99 4.04
N ALA A 27 13.51 15.92 3.25
CA ALA A 27 13.72 14.55 3.70
C ALA A 27 15.16 14.30 4.17
N LEU A 28 16.15 14.91 3.51
CA LEU A 28 17.56 14.85 3.94
C LEU A 28 17.82 15.69 5.19
N VAL A 29 17.19 16.86 5.33
CA VAL A 29 17.25 17.65 6.57
C VAL A 29 16.64 16.87 7.73
N ALA A 30 15.53 16.16 7.53
CA ALA A 30 14.95 15.28 8.53
C ALA A 30 15.95 14.21 9.01
N ARG A 31 16.77 13.65 8.11
CA ARG A 31 17.87 12.74 8.46
C ARG A 31 18.96 13.41 9.28
N LYS A 32 19.31 14.65 8.94
CA LYS A 32 20.27 15.46 9.70
C LYS A 32 19.77 15.77 11.11
N LEU A 33 18.45 15.79 11.31
CA LEU A 33 17.77 15.88 12.61
C LEU A 33 17.56 14.51 13.29
N HIS A 34 18.26 13.47 12.83
CA HIS A 34 18.22 12.10 13.38
C HIS A 34 16.87 11.38 13.29
N LEU A 35 15.96 11.83 12.42
CA LEU A 35 14.75 11.08 12.13
C LEU A 35 15.07 9.87 11.25
N ASN A 36 14.32 8.78 11.45
CA ASN A 36 14.44 7.54 10.69
C ASN A 36 13.75 7.67 9.32
N THR A 37 14.24 8.59 8.48
CA THR A 37 13.62 8.91 7.18
C THR A 37 14.14 8.04 6.04
N VAL A 38 13.24 7.55 5.18
CA VAL A 38 13.57 6.80 3.96
C VAL A 38 12.93 7.48 2.76
N ILE A 39 13.73 7.77 1.74
CA ILE A 39 13.26 8.32 0.47
C ILE A 39 12.99 7.16 -0.47
N VAL A 40 11.71 6.87 -0.76
CA VAL A 40 11.34 5.77 -1.66
C VAL A 40 11.29 6.28 -3.10
N LEU A 41 12.20 5.78 -3.94
CA LEU A 41 12.23 6.12 -5.35
C LEU A 41 11.01 5.52 -6.05
N GLU A 42 10.21 6.38 -6.68
CA GLU A 42 9.05 6.00 -7.48
C GLU A 42 9.25 6.24 -8.98
N GLN A 43 10.26 7.04 -9.34
CA GLN A 43 10.76 7.27 -10.69
C GLN A 43 12.30 7.15 -10.68
N GLU A 44 12.89 6.73 -11.80
CA GLU A 44 14.33 6.45 -11.87
C GLU A 44 15.15 7.73 -11.75
N GLU A 45 14.61 8.82 -12.30
CA GLU A 45 15.20 10.16 -12.39
C GLU A 45 15.31 10.82 -11.00
N GLU A 46 14.48 10.43 -10.02
CA GLU A 46 14.56 10.93 -8.64
C GLU A 46 15.93 10.65 -8.00
N LEU A 47 16.60 9.57 -8.43
CA LEU A 47 17.90 9.20 -7.88
C LEU A 47 18.99 10.25 -8.15
N ASP A 48 18.97 10.89 -9.32
CA ASP A 48 19.92 11.96 -9.65
C ASP A 48 19.81 13.12 -8.66
N THR A 49 18.58 13.57 -8.44
CA THR A 49 18.27 14.66 -7.50
C THR A 49 18.65 14.28 -6.07
N VAL A 50 18.39 13.04 -5.64
CA VAL A 50 18.80 12.54 -4.31
C VAL A 50 20.32 12.58 -4.15
N ILE A 51 21.09 12.09 -5.13
CA ILE A 51 22.55 12.09 -5.08
C ILE A 51 23.10 13.52 -5.07
N GLU A 52 22.60 14.39 -5.93
CA GLU A 52 23.05 15.78 -6.03
C GLU A 52 22.84 16.53 -4.71
N ILE A 53 21.63 16.47 -4.15
CA ILE A 53 21.28 17.20 -2.94
C ILE A 53 21.96 16.57 -1.71
N SER A 54 22.06 15.24 -1.66
CA SER A 54 22.81 14.53 -0.62
C SER A 54 24.25 15.04 -0.51
N LYS A 55 24.93 15.21 -1.65
CA LYS A 55 26.30 15.76 -1.69
C LYS A 55 26.35 17.23 -1.28
N LYS A 56 25.39 18.05 -1.71
CA LYS A 56 25.31 19.48 -1.33
C LYS A 56 25.10 19.67 0.17
N LEU A 57 24.27 18.84 0.79
CA LEU A 57 23.93 18.94 2.22
C LEU A 57 24.88 18.17 3.15
N ASP A 58 25.80 17.39 2.57
CA ASP A 58 26.67 16.45 3.26
C ASP A 58 25.89 15.49 4.17
N VAL A 59 24.85 14.87 3.61
CA VAL A 59 23.99 13.91 4.32
C VAL A 59 23.89 12.63 3.52
N ARG A 60 24.28 11.50 4.11
CA ARG A 60 24.12 10.17 3.51
C ARG A 60 22.63 9.74 3.56
N PRO A 61 21.94 9.53 2.43
CA PRO A 61 20.53 9.23 2.40
C PRO A 61 20.25 7.78 2.83
N ILE A 62 19.00 7.51 3.21
CA ILE A 62 18.46 6.15 3.19
C ILE A 62 17.43 6.11 2.07
N ILE A 63 17.63 5.17 1.17
CA ILE A 63 16.91 5.04 -0.08
C ILE A 63 16.09 3.76 -0.02
N GLY A 64 14.83 3.87 -0.40
CA GLY A 64 13.99 2.75 -0.78
C GLY A 64 13.70 2.76 -2.26
N VAL A 65 13.22 1.65 -2.81
CA VAL A 65 12.68 1.58 -4.17
C VAL A 65 11.27 1.02 -4.14
N ARG A 66 10.34 1.65 -4.85
CA ARG A 66 9.00 1.11 -5.07
C ARG A 66 9.02 0.18 -6.27
N ALA A 67 8.77 -1.11 -6.07
CA ALA A 67 8.72 -2.09 -7.16
C ALA A 67 7.34 -2.14 -7.82
N LYS A 68 7.34 -2.18 -9.16
CA LYS A 68 6.17 -2.60 -9.94
C LYS A 68 6.09 -4.11 -9.96
N LEU A 69 5.04 -4.64 -9.34
CA LEU A 69 4.75 -6.06 -9.36
C LEU A 69 3.98 -6.48 -10.62
N ARG A 70 4.17 -7.73 -11.04
CA ARG A 70 3.36 -8.38 -12.07
C ARG A 70 2.02 -8.81 -11.53
N THR A 71 1.96 -9.18 -10.24
CA THR A 71 0.70 -9.46 -9.54
C THR A 71 -0.23 -8.26 -9.62
N LYS A 72 -1.48 -8.48 -10.03
CA LYS A 72 -2.51 -7.45 -10.23
C LYS A 72 -3.71 -7.69 -9.33
N HIS A 73 -4.23 -6.62 -8.73
CA HIS A 73 -5.54 -6.61 -8.10
C HIS A 73 -6.57 -6.11 -9.13
N SER A 74 -7.54 -6.95 -9.50
CA SER A 74 -8.68 -6.58 -10.33
C SER A 74 -9.77 -5.89 -9.49
N GLY A 75 -10.48 -4.91 -10.04
CA GLY A 75 -11.61 -4.23 -9.38
C GLY A 75 -11.40 -2.72 -9.21
N HIS A 76 -12.40 -2.05 -8.63
CA HIS A 76 -12.41 -0.58 -8.44
C HIS A 76 -11.19 -0.06 -7.65
N PHE A 77 -10.65 -0.88 -6.74
CA PHE A 77 -9.53 -0.50 -5.87
C PHE A 77 -8.13 -0.89 -6.40
N GLY A 78 -8.04 -1.50 -7.58
CA GLY A 78 -6.79 -1.98 -8.18
C GLY A 78 -6.15 -1.06 -9.22
N SER A 79 -6.81 0.04 -9.58
CA SER A 79 -6.41 0.92 -10.70
C SER A 79 -5.06 1.64 -10.52
N THR A 80 -4.52 1.68 -9.30
CA THR A 80 -3.22 2.30 -8.97
C THR A 80 -2.05 1.31 -8.96
N SER A 81 -2.31 0.02 -9.23
CA SER A 81 -1.35 -1.08 -9.02
C SER A 81 -0.97 -1.81 -10.31
N GLY A 82 0.14 -2.56 -10.24
CA GLY A 82 0.69 -3.32 -11.36
C GLY A 82 1.57 -2.51 -12.33
N GLU A 83 2.00 -3.15 -13.42
CA GLU A 83 2.99 -2.61 -14.38
C GLU A 83 2.60 -1.24 -15.01
N LYS A 84 1.29 -0.98 -15.16
CA LYS A 84 0.74 0.29 -15.67
C LYS A 84 0.49 1.35 -14.59
N GLY A 85 0.81 1.07 -13.33
CA GLY A 85 0.70 2.04 -12.24
C GLY A 85 1.54 3.28 -12.52
N LYS A 86 1.05 4.44 -12.06
CA LYS A 86 1.72 5.75 -12.23
C LYS A 86 3.08 5.82 -11.53
N PHE A 87 3.26 5.02 -10.48
CA PHE A 87 4.44 5.02 -9.62
C PHE A 87 5.12 3.66 -9.60
N GLY A 88 6.42 3.67 -9.32
CA GLY A 88 7.24 2.49 -9.13
C GLY A 88 8.09 2.13 -10.34
N LEU A 89 9.12 1.34 -10.06
CA LEU A 89 10.16 0.95 -10.98
C LEU A 89 9.95 -0.50 -11.43
N THR A 90 10.08 -0.72 -12.73
CA THR A 90 10.24 -2.08 -13.29
C THR A 90 11.55 -2.70 -12.81
N THR A 91 11.68 -4.03 -12.85
CA THR A 91 12.94 -4.71 -12.50
C THR A 91 14.15 -4.17 -13.26
N LYS A 92 13.97 -3.79 -14.53
CA LYS A 92 15.04 -3.17 -15.35
C LYS A 92 15.48 -1.82 -14.78
N GLN A 93 14.53 -0.97 -14.37
CA GLN A 93 14.81 0.32 -13.74
C GLN A 93 15.49 0.13 -12.38
N ILE A 94 15.02 -0.83 -11.57
CA ILE A 94 15.64 -1.16 -10.28
C ILE A 94 17.11 -1.57 -10.48
N LEU A 95 17.44 -2.40 -11.47
CA LEU A 95 18.82 -2.77 -11.76
C LEU A 95 19.69 -1.57 -12.17
N ARG A 96 19.14 -0.59 -12.90
CA ARG A 96 19.84 0.66 -13.22
C ARG A 96 20.07 1.52 -11.98
N VAL A 97 19.10 1.60 -11.08
CA VAL A 97 19.26 2.25 -9.75
C VAL A 97 20.39 1.59 -8.96
N VAL A 98 20.43 0.26 -8.87
CA VAL A 98 21.50 -0.49 -8.18
C VAL A 98 22.85 -0.18 -8.81
N LYS A 99 22.97 -0.27 -10.14
CA LYS A 99 24.21 0.01 -10.86
C LYS A 99 24.72 1.43 -10.58
N LYS A 100 23.83 2.42 -10.65
CA LYS A 100 24.16 3.81 -10.38
C LYS A 100 24.59 4.02 -8.92
N LEU A 101 23.85 3.49 -7.95
CA LEU A 101 24.25 3.55 -6.55
C LEU A 101 25.62 2.91 -6.31
N HIS A 102 25.94 1.81 -7.01
CA HIS A 102 27.25 1.19 -6.94
C HIS A 102 28.35 2.11 -7.51
N GLU A 103 28.14 2.71 -8.68
CA GLU A 103 29.08 3.68 -9.31
C GLU A 103 29.37 4.88 -8.41
N TYR A 104 28.39 5.33 -7.62
CA TYR A 104 28.54 6.42 -6.66
C TYR A 104 29.03 5.98 -5.28
N GLY A 105 29.26 4.68 -5.03
CA GLY A 105 29.67 4.17 -3.72
C GLY A 105 28.60 4.36 -2.63
N MET A 106 27.33 4.27 -3.02
CA MET A 106 26.13 4.51 -2.18
C MET A 106 25.18 3.30 -2.15
N LEU A 107 25.64 2.10 -2.52
CA LEU A 107 24.79 0.91 -2.55
C LEU A 107 24.28 0.49 -1.15
N ASP A 108 25.03 0.83 -0.10
CA ASP A 108 24.62 0.69 1.30
C ASP A 108 23.45 1.60 1.70
N CYS A 109 23.20 2.68 0.94
CA CYS A 109 22.06 3.56 1.17
C CYS A 109 20.73 2.90 0.78
N LEU A 110 20.74 1.88 -0.10
CA LEU A 110 19.54 1.15 -0.48
C LEU A 110 19.17 0.12 0.59
N GLN A 111 18.11 0.41 1.35
CA GLN A 111 17.75 -0.36 2.55
C GLN A 111 16.29 -0.83 2.61
N LEU A 112 15.42 -0.32 1.73
CA LEU A 112 13.98 -0.61 1.77
C LEU A 112 13.44 -0.99 0.40
N LEU A 113 12.69 -2.09 0.33
CA LEU A 113 11.87 -2.43 -0.83
C LEU A 113 10.41 -2.14 -0.48
N HIS A 114 9.78 -1.22 -1.21
CA HIS A 114 8.37 -0.90 -1.06
C HIS A 114 7.59 -1.48 -2.25
N PHE A 115 6.35 -1.90 -2.03
CA PHE A 115 5.40 -2.18 -3.08
C PHE A 115 3.98 -1.91 -2.59
N HIS A 116 3.04 -1.80 -3.53
CA HIS A 116 1.64 -1.62 -3.19
C HIS A 116 0.77 -2.41 -4.17
N ILE A 117 0.06 -3.42 -3.65
CA ILE A 117 -0.85 -4.27 -4.43
C ILE A 117 -2.17 -3.53 -4.71
N GLY A 118 -2.57 -2.61 -3.84
CA GLY A 118 -3.81 -1.84 -3.94
C GLY A 118 -4.47 -1.66 -2.58
N SER A 119 -5.59 -0.95 -2.55
CA SER A 119 -6.45 -0.86 -1.36
C SER A 119 -7.43 -2.04 -1.33
N GLN A 120 -7.92 -2.42 -0.15
CA GLN A 120 -9.02 -3.38 0.01
C GLN A 120 -8.74 -4.73 -0.70
N ILE A 121 -7.61 -5.36 -0.40
CA ILE A 121 -7.25 -6.66 -0.97
C ILE A 121 -8.25 -7.70 -0.42
N PRO A 122 -8.98 -8.46 -1.27
CA PRO A 122 -10.11 -9.29 -0.83
C PRO A 122 -9.69 -10.66 -0.28
N SER A 123 -8.52 -11.16 -0.68
CA SER A 123 -8.05 -12.51 -0.31
C SER A 123 -6.56 -12.55 0.07
N THR A 124 -6.20 -13.51 0.93
CA THR A 124 -4.82 -13.74 1.36
C THR A 124 -3.96 -14.42 0.29
N SER A 125 -4.56 -15.11 -0.69
CA SER A 125 -3.84 -15.70 -1.82
C SER A 125 -3.21 -14.61 -2.69
N LEU A 126 -3.99 -13.59 -3.07
CA LEU A 126 -3.50 -12.46 -3.85
C LEU A 126 -2.40 -11.68 -3.11
N LEU A 127 -2.58 -11.52 -1.79
CA LEU A 127 -1.57 -10.91 -0.93
C LEU A 127 -0.27 -11.73 -0.92
N ALA A 128 -0.36 -13.05 -0.71
CA ALA A 128 0.79 -13.94 -0.66
C ALA A 128 1.57 -13.96 -1.99
N ASP A 129 0.88 -13.92 -3.13
CA ASP A 129 1.50 -13.85 -4.46
C ASP A 129 2.30 -12.56 -4.63
N GLY A 130 1.72 -11.41 -4.27
CA GLY A 130 2.40 -10.11 -4.37
C GLY A 130 3.59 -9.99 -3.41
N VAL A 131 3.41 -10.41 -2.15
CA VAL A 131 4.48 -10.44 -1.14
C VAL A 131 5.60 -11.40 -1.57
N GLY A 132 5.24 -12.56 -2.12
CA GLY A 132 6.19 -13.54 -2.63
C GLY A 132 7.03 -12.98 -3.76
N GLU A 133 6.42 -12.31 -4.75
CA GLU A 133 7.13 -11.63 -5.83
C GLU A 133 8.10 -10.56 -5.30
N ALA A 134 7.63 -9.71 -4.38
CA ALA A 134 8.47 -8.68 -3.77
C ALA A 134 9.64 -9.27 -2.97
N ALA A 135 9.41 -10.34 -2.21
CA ALA A 135 10.46 -11.03 -1.45
C ALA A 135 11.53 -11.62 -2.38
N GLN A 136 11.18 -12.05 -3.59
CA GLN A 136 12.15 -12.48 -4.59
C GLN A 136 13.07 -11.33 -5.00
N ILE A 137 12.49 -10.16 -5.30
CA ILE A 137 13.23 -8.93 -5.65
C ILE A 137 14.13 -8.52 -4.50
N TYR A 138 13.61 -8.48 -3.27
CA TYR A 138 14.36 -8.13 -2.06
C TYR A 138 15.62 -8.99 -1.91
N CYS A 139 15.48 -10.32 -2.05
CA CYS A 139 16.63 -11.22 -1.92
C CYS A 139 17.66 -11.03 -3.03
N GLU A 140 17.24 -10.70 -4.26
CA GLU A 140 18.19 -10.38 -5.33
C GLU A 140 18.92 -9.06 -5.07
N LEU A 141 18.26 -8.04 -4.50
CA LEU A 141 18.92 -6.80 -4.09
C LEU A 141 19.99 -7.05 -3.02
N VAL A 142 19.71 -7.92 -2.03
CA VAL A 142 20.71 -8.36 -1.04
C VAL A 142 21.90 -9.03 -1.73
N ARG A 143 21.66 -9.94 -2.67
CA ARG A 143 22.72 -10.64 -3.43
C ARG A 143 23.57 -9.71 -4.28
N LEU A 144 22.97 -8.65 -4.81
CA LEU A 144 23.67 -7.59 -5.54
C LEU A 144 24.49 -6.67 -4.63
N GLY A 145 24.42 -6.83 -3.31
CA GLY A 145 25.23 -6.11 -2.33
C GLY A 145 24.52 -4.91 -1.67
N ALA A 146 23.22 -4.71 -1.91
CA ALA A 146 22.46 -3.68 -1.21
C ALA A 146 22.29 -4.03 0.28
N CYS A 147 22.35 -3.04 1.15
CA CYS A 147 22.17 -3.21 2.60
C CYS A 147 20.68 -3.25 2.97
N MET A 148 19.93 -4.14 2.33
CA MET A 148 18.49 -4.24 2.52
C MET A 148 18.15 -4.65 3.95
N LYS A 149 17.12 -4.01 4.51
CA LYS A 149 16.65 -4.20 5.90
C LYS A 149 15.14 -4.37 6.00
N VAL A 150 14.39 -3.66 5.16
CA VAL A 150 12.94 -3.53 5.29
C VAL A 150 12.25 -3.98 4.00
N ILE A 151 11.22 -4.79 4.13
CA ILE A 151 10.16 -4.94 3.12
C ILE A 151 8.95 -4.18 3.63
N ASP A 152 8.53 -3.18 2.86
CA ASP A 152 7.31 -2.44 3.08
C ASP A 152 6.24 -2.92 2.09
N ILE A 153 5.20 -3.55 2.62
CA ILE A 153 4.13 -4.15 1.81
C ILE A 153 3.06 -3.10 1.42
N GLY A 154 3.22 -1.86 1.87
CA GLY A 154 2.25 -0.80 1.71
C GLY A 154 0.95 -1.10 2.48
N GLY A 155 -0.13 -0.46 2.05
CA GLY A 155 -1.47 -0.74 2.55
C GLY A 155 -2.11 -1.98 1.91
N GLY A 156 -3.44 -2.08 2.04
CA GLY A 156 -4.24 -3.10 1.37
C GLY A 156 -4.94 -4.07 2.31
N LEU A 157 -4.60 -4.07 3.61
CA LEU A 157 -5.44 -4.69 4.63
C LEU A 157 -6.87 -4.13 4.53
N GLY A 158 -7.80 -4.99 4.13
CA GLY A 158 -9.19 -4.63 3.89
C GLY A 158 -10.03 -4.69 5.16
N ILE A 159 -11.19 -4.07 5.07
CA ILE A 159 -12.21 -4.04 6.12
C ILE A 159 -13.47 -4.72 5.63
N ASP A 160 -14.10 -5.48 6.52
CA ASP A 160 -15.43 -6.04 6.31
C ASP A 160 -16.49 -4.98 6.62
N TYR A 161 -16.94 -4.23 5.60
CA TYR A 161 -17.92 -3.16 5.77
C TYR A 161 -19.37 -3.67 5.81
N ASP A 162 -19.67 -4.77 5.14
CA ASP A 162 -21.03 -5.32 5.04
C ASP A 162 -21.30 -6.50 6.00
N GLY A 163 -20.26 -7.01 6.67
CA GLY A 163 -20.35 -8.09 7.65
C GLY A 163 -20.43 -9.49 7.05
N SER A 164 -20.32 -9.62 5.72
CA SER A 164 -20.47 -10.90 5.01
C SER A 164 -19.28 -11.82 5.16
N LYS A 165 -18.10 -11.28 5.51
CA LYS A 165 -16.81 -12.02 5.52
C LYS A 165 -16.54 -12.78 4.23
N SER A 166 -17.00 -12.24 3.10
CA SER A 166 -16.83 -12.82 1.79
C SER A 166 -15.72 -12.12 1.00
N GLN A 167 -14.99 -12.89 0.22
CA GLN A 167 -14.03 -12.40 -0.79
C GLN A 167 -14.72 -12.00 -2.10
N ASP A 168 -15.98 -12.41 -2.30
CA ASP A 168 -16.76 -12.14 -3.51
C ASP A 168 -17.54 -10.82 -3.43
N SER A 169 -17.47 -10.12 -2.29
CA SER A 169 -18.05 -8.79 -2.09
C SER A 169 -16.98 -7.71 -2.23
N ASP A 170 -17.29 -6.66 -3.00
CA ASP A 170 -16.42 -5.48 -3.17
C ASP A 170 -16.25 -4.66 -1.87
N SER A 171 -17.14 -4.86 -0.89
CA SER A 171 -17.15 -4.17 0.41
C SER A 171 -16.72 -5.03 1.59
N SER A 172 -16.19 -6.24 1.36
CA SER A 172 -15.77 -7.14 2.43
C SER A 172 -14.39 -7.78 2.15
N VAL A 173 -13.91 -8.57 3.10
CA VAL A 173 -12.72 -9.42 2.99
C VAL A 173 -13.02 -10.83 3.48
N GLY A 174 -12.39 -11.82 2.86
CA GLY A 174 -12.54 -13.24 3.23
C GLY A 174 -11.55 -13.73 4.30
N TYR A 175 -10.95 -12.83 5.09
CA TYR A 175 -9.87 -13.17 6.03
C TYR A 175 -9.91 -12.36 7.32
N SER A 176 -9.28 -12.90 8.38
CA SER A 176 -9.01 -12.15 9.61
C SER A 176 -7.68 -11.40 9.56
N LEU A 177 -7.46 -10.48 10.51
CA LEU A 177 -6.15 -9.82 10.69
C LEU A 177 -5.01 -10.84 10.90
N GLN A 178 -5.29 -11.94 11.61
CA GLN A 178 -4.30 -12.98 11.86
C GLN A 178 -3.94 -13.73 10.58
N ASP A 179 -4.93 -13.99 9.71
CA ASP A 179 -4.70 -14.64 8.42
C ASP A 179 -3.88 -13.74 7.50
N TYR A 180 -4.19 -12.44 7.46
CA TYR A 180 -3.41 -11.43 6.73
C TYR A 180 -1.95 -11.42 7.19
N ALA A 181 -1.71 -11.29 8.50
CA ALA A 181 -0.36 -11.26 9.05
C ALA A 181 0.40 -12.57 8.78
N SER A 182 -0.27 -13.71 8.93
CA SER A 182 0.31 -15.03 8.69
C SER A 182 0.70 -15.22 7.22
N ALA A 183 -0.16 -14.81 6.28
CA ALA A 183 0.12 -14.88 4.86
C ALA A 183 1.36 -14.06 4.47
N VAL A 184 1.49 -12.83 4.99
CA VAL A 184 2.65 -11.98 4.74
C VAL A 184 3.94 -12.61 5.28
N VAL A 185 3.94 -12.99 6.56
CA VAL A 185 5.14 -13.53 7.22
C VAL A 185 5.59 -14.83 6.58
N GLN A 186 4.65 -15.73 6.24
CA GLN A 186 4.95 -17.01 5.60
C GLN A 186 5.53 -16.80 4.19
N ALA A 187 4.96 -15.90 3.39
CA ALA A 187 5.44 -15.61 2.04
C ALA A 187 6.88 -15.05 2.06
N VAL A 188 7.17 -14.10 2.96
CA VAL A 188 8.54 -13.56 3.13
C VAL A 188 9.50 -14.64 3.61
N ARG A 189 9.12 -15.39 4.65
CA ARG A 189 9.94 -16.45 5.23
C ARG A 189 10.32 -17.50 4.19
N LEU A 190 9.35 -18.02 3.43
CA LEU A 190 9.57 -19.07 2.44
C LEU A 190 10.66 -18.69 1.43
N VAL A 191 10.62 -17.45 0.94
CA VAL A 191 11.60 -16.97 -0.04
C VAL A 191 12.97 -16.72 0.59
N CYS A 192 13.00 -16.08 1.76
CA CYS A 192 14.25 -15.77 2.45
C CYS A 192 14.99 -17.05 2.89
N ASP A 193 14.27 -18.02 3.48
CA ASP A 193 14.82 -19.32 3.90
C ASP A 193 15.42 -20.07 2.69
N ARG A 194 14.68 -20.13 1.57
CA ARG A 194 15.15 -20.79 0.35
C ARG A 194 16.39 -20.13 -0.24
N LYS A 195 16.50 -18.80 -0.13
CA LYS A 195 17.62 -18.04 -0.71
C LYS A 195 18.80 -17.82 0.23
N GLY A 196 18.68 -18.26 1.49
CA GLY A 196 19.70 -18.04 2.53
C GLY A 196 19.87 -16.57 2.90
N VAL A 197 18.81 -15.76 2.79
CA VAL A 197 18.84 -14.32 3.08
C VAL A 197 18.25 -14.08 4.47
N LYS A 198 18.88 -13.19 5.26
CA LYS A 198 18.36 -12.80 6.58
C LYS A 198 16.97 -12.20 6.44
N HIS A 199 16.06 -12.59 7.33
CA HIS A 199 14.69 -12.07 7.34
C HIS A 199 14.68 -10.54 7.55
N PRO A 200 13.93 -9.79 6.73
CA PRO A 200 13.77 -8.35 6.88
C PRO A 200 12.83 -7.99 8.03
N VAL A 201 12.87 -6.71 8.42
CA VAL A 201 11.74 -6.08 9.10
C VAL A 201 10.60 -5.92 8.08
N ILE A 202 9.38 -6.25 8.49
CA ILE A 202 8.17 -6.09 7.66
C ILE A 202 7.44 -4.84 8.14
N CYS A 203 7.18 -3.92 7.21
CA CYS A 203 6.38 -2.72 7.42
C CYS A 203 5.05 -2.84 6.66
N SER A 204 3.97 -2.29 7.22
CA SER A 204 2.65 -2.19 6.59
C SER A 204 2.06 -0.81 6.81
N GLU A 205 1.51 -0.23 5.74
CA GLU A 205 0.89 1.10 5.73
C GLU A 205 -0.66 0.96 5.75
N SER A 206 -1.18 0.17 6.68
CA SER A 206 -2.61 -0.23 6.77
C SER A 206 -3.53 0.88 7.29
N GLY A 207 -3.50 2.07 6.67
CA GLY A 207 -4.24 3.26 7.11
C GLY A 207 -5.75 3.04 7.21
N ARG A 208 -6.37 2.48 6.16
CA ARG A 208 -7.82 2.16 6.14
C ARG A 208 -8.22 1.33 7.36
N ALA A 209 -7.46 0.29 7.67
CA ALA A 209 -7.80 -0.61 8.76
C ALA A 209 -7.78 0.09 10.13
N ILE A 210 -6.83 1.00 10.34
CA ILE A 210 -6.69 1.77 11.58
C ILE A 210 -7.82 2.78 11.74
N VAL A 211 -8.18 3.50 10.66
CA VAL A 211 -9.10 4.65 10.75
C VAL A 211 -10.56 4.33 10.42
N SER A 212 -10.91 3.15 9.88
CA SER A 212 -12.30 2.96 9.39
C SER A 212 -13.35 3.01 10.50
N HIS A 213 -13.05 2.54 11.71
CA HIS A 213 -14.05 2.38 12.79
C HIS A 213 -14.03 3.50 13.84
N HIS A 214 -13.21 4.53 13.68
CA HIS A 214 -13.01 5.56 14.73
C HIS A 214 -14.06 6.69 14.71
N SER A 215 -14.92 6.76 13.69
CA SER A 215 -15.87 7.85 13.51
C SER A 215 -17.24 7.33 13.07
N ILE A 216 -18.30 7.97 13.56
CA ILE A 216 -19.69 7.67 13.24
C ILE A 216 -20.37 8.98 12.85
N LEU A 217 -21.07 8.98 11.72
CA LEU A 217 -21.93 10.09 11.31
C LEU A 217 -23.35 9.83 11.80
N VAL A 218 -23.86 10.70 12.67
CA VAL A 218 -25.23 10.64 13.21
C VAL A 218 -26.01 11.85 12.72
N PHE A 219 -27.20 11.61 12.17
CA PHE A 219 -28.12 12.66 11.74
C PHE A 219 -29.56 12.25 12.06
N GLU A 220 -30.42 13.23 12.24
CA GLU A 220 -31.84 13.02 12.52
C GLU A 220 -32.62 12.81 11.21
N ALA A 221 -33.57 11.86 11.23
CA ALA A 221 -34.52 11.70 10.14
C ALA A 221 -35.63 12.75 10.26
N VAL A 222 -35.63 13.74 9.36
CA VAL A 222 -36.52 14.92 9.46
C VAL A 222 -37.93 14.66 8.93
N SER A 223 -38.06 13.78 7.93
CA SER A 223 -39.37 13.44 7.34
C SER A 223 -39.33 12.08 6.67
N THR A 224 -40.50 11.45 6.55
CA THR A 224 -40.71 10.20 5.82
C THR A 224 -41.89 10.34 4.87
N SER A 225 -41.72 9.92 3.62
CA SER A 225 -42.84 9.80 2.68
C SER A 225 -43.35 8.37 2.71
N SER A 226 -44.52 8.13 3.28
CA SER A 226 -45.25 6.86 3.15
C SER A 226 -46.23 6.96 1.99
N HIS A 227 -46.08 6.10 0.98
CA HIS A 227 -47.16 5.85 0.04
C HIS A 227 -48.12 4.87 0.70
N ASP A 228 -49.27 5.37 1.16
CA ASP A 228 -50.41 4.49 1.41
C ASP A 228 -50.78 3.85 0.08
N ALA A 229 -50.44 2.57 -0.10
CA ALA A 229 -51.09 1.78 -1.13
C ALA A 229 -52.60 1.87 -0.83
N PRO A 230 -53.44 2.31 -1.78
CA PRO A 230 -54.86 2.44 -1.52
C PRO A 230 -55.36 1.09 -1.01
N GLN A 231 -55.93 1.08 0.20
CA GLN A 231 -56.67 -0.09 0.65
C GLN A 231 -57.77 -0.31 -0.38
N ILE A 232 -57.61 -1.33 -1.21
CA ILE A 232 -58.69 -1.83 -2.04
C ILE A 232 -59.72 -2.34 -1.04
N SER A 233 -60.73 -1.53 -0.75
CA SER A 233 -61.91 -2.00 -0.03
C SER A 233 -62.50 -3.16 -0.83
N SER A 234 -63.11 -4.13 -0.15
CA SER A 234 -63.78 -5.27 -0.78
C SER A 234 -64.82 -4.86 -1.85
N HIS A 235 -65.28 -3.60 -1.85
CA HIS A 235 -66.11 -3.03 -2.91
C HIS A 235 -65.37 -2.70 -4.22
N GLY A 236 -64.08 -2.36 -4.18
CA GLY A 236 -63.28 -2.10 -5.39
C GLY A 236 -62.97 -3.35 -6.21
N LEU A 237 -62.98 -4.53 -5.58
CA LEU A 237 -62.78 -5.82 -6.23
C LEU A 237 -64.01 -6.30 -7.02
N GLN A 238 -65.23 -5.92 -6.63
CA GLN A 238 -66.44 -6.28 -7.38
C GLN A 238 -66.57 -5.53 -8.71
N CYS A 239 -66.09 -4.28 -8.82
CA CYS A 239 -66.11 -3.54 -10.07
C CYS A 239 -65.08 -4.05 -11.11
N PHE A 240 -64.01 -4.72 -10.67
CA PHE A 240 -62.99 -5.24 -11.58
C PHE A 240 -63.32 -6.62 -12.18
N PHE A 241 -64.15 -7.43 -11.52
CA PHE A 241 -64.53 -8.77 -11.97
C PHE A 241 -65.97 -8.88 -12.51
N GLY A 242 -66.76 -7.81 -12.48
CA GLY A 242 -68.17 -7.81 -12.88
C GLY A 242 -68.48 -7.42 -14.34
N ALA A 243 -67.47 -7.33 -15.22
CA ALA A 243 -67.66 -6.95 -16.62
C ALA A 243 -67.16 -8.03 -17.61
N VAL A 244 -67.37 -9.30 -17.27
CA VAL A 244 -67.27 -10.42 -18.21
C VAL A 244 -68.50 -11.29 -18.04
N ASP A 245 -69.61 -10.85 -18.65
CA ASP A 245 -70.69 -11.70 -19.15
C ASP A 245 -71.25 -11.04 -20.43
#